data_AF-A0A212F0Y4-F1
#
_entry.id   AF-A0A212F0Y4-F1
#
_cell.length_a   1.000
_cell.length_b   1.000
_cell.length_c   1.000
_cell.angle_alpha   90.00
_cell.angle_beta   90.00
_cell.angle_gamma   90.00
#
_symmetry.space_group_name_H-M   'P 1'
#
loop_
_entity.id
_entity.type
_entity.pdbx_description
1 polymer ?
#
loop_
_entity_poly.entity_id
_entity_poly.type
_entity_poly.pdbx_seq_one_letter_code
_entity_poly.pdbx_strand_id
1 'polypeptide(L)'
;MNILQVCVLVCLCVSGNSLPPDKMRGFHIIKTRSIDLNNAHGLAMESRLEKSVEPTGYRLELEPYLEDAMFKGHVRINVTWLEDSHTINVHCAHDIEITETEVQAYLSSDSEQLHTIPIKRVTMDVKKPIALIRLEKTVPKSSKGFIDFSFKGNMQTAITEAFFKT
;
A
#
# COMPACT_ATOMS: atom_id res chain seq x y z
N MET A 1 7.05 18.54 -66.34
CA MET A 1 8.28 19.06 -65.73
C MET A 1 7.94 20.37 -65.03
N ASN A 2 7.85 20.30 -63.70
CA ASN A 2 8.14 21.34 -62.72
C ASN A 2 7.52 22.76 -62.80
N ILE A 3 6.78 23.08 -61.72
CA ILE A 3 6.99 24.21 -60.79
C ILE A 3 6.06 25.45 -60.88
N LEU A 4 5.74 25.93 -59.66
CA LEU A 4 5.30 27.27 -59.20
C LEU A 4 3.78 27.53 -59.21
N GLN A 5 3.11 27.56 -58.04
CA GLN A 5 2.99 28.69 -57.08
C GLN A 5 2.32 29.92 -57.71
N VAL A 6 1.41 30.69 -57.08
CA VAL A 6 0.77 30.70 -55.77
C VAL A 6 -0.39 31.72 -55.83
N CYS A 7 -1.39 31.47 -54.98
CA CYS A 7 -2.45 32.33 -54.40
C CYS A 7 -2.68 33.76 -54.91
N VAL A 8 -3.97 34.13 -55.08
CA VAL A 8 -4.72 35.21 -54.37
C VAL A 8 -6.22 34.95 -54.63
N LEU A 9 -6.98 34.43 -53.65
CA LEU A 9 -7.85 35.11 -52.68
C LEU A 9 -9.16 35.70 -53.28
N VAL A 10 -10.27 35.40 -52.58
CA VAL A 10 -11.47 36.22 -52.30
C VAL A 10 -12.79 35.53 -52.69
N CYS A 11 -13.48 35.08 -51.64
CA CYS A 11 -14.92 35.21 -51.33
C CYS A 11 -15.96 34.70 -52.35
N LEU A 12 -17.08 34.07 -51.98
CA LEU A 12 -18.04 34.41 -50.93
C LEU A 12 -19.16 33.34 -50.95
N CYS A 13 -19.95 33.28 -49.87
CA CYS A 13 -21.30 32.69 -49.78
C CYS A 13 -21.42 31.16 -49.68
N VAL A 14 -21.66 30.62 -48.48
CA VAL A 14 -22.78 29.68 -48.26
C VAL A 14 -23.35 29.90 -46.85
N SER A 15 -24.52 30.56 -46.85
CA SER A 15 -25.68 30.46 -45.96
C SER A 15 -25.54 29.77 -44.59
N GLY A 16 -25.93 30.53 -43.57
CA GLY A 16 -26.19 30.03 -42.23
C GLY A 16 -27.32 29.00 -42.18
N ASN A 17 -27.10 27.99 -41.34
CA ASN A 17 -28.16 27.20 -40.72
C ASN A 17 -27.96 27.33 -39.21
N SER A 18 -28.80 28.15 -38.58
CA SER A 18 -28.99 28.16 -37.13
C SER A 18 -29.62 26.83 -36.72
N LEU A 19 -28.86 25.99 -36.02
CA LEU A 19 -29.37 24.78 -35.38
C LEU A 19 -30.28 25.14 -34.18
N PRO A 20 -31.41 24.44 -33.98
CA PRO A 20 -32.33 24.72 -32.88
C PRO A 20 -31.72 24.40 -31.51
N PRO A 21 -32.05 25.17 -30.46
CA PRO A 21 -31.46 25.02 -29.13
C PRO A 21 -32.20 23.91 -28.36
N ASP A 22 -32.10 22.67 -28.81
CA ASP A 22 -32.64 21.56 -28.02
C ASP A 22 -31.83 20.28 -28.23
N LYS A 23 -30.60 20.29 -27.68
CA LYS A 23 -29.76 19.12 -27.36
C LYS A 23 -28.47 19.56 -26.65
N MET A 24 -28.58 20.40 -25.61
CA MET A 24 -27.50 20.47 -24.62
C MET A 24 -27.63 19.23 -23.72
N ARG A 25 -26.85 18.18 -24.03
CA ARG A 25 -26.60 17.11 -23.05
C ARG A 25 -26.02 17.79 -21.81
N GLY A 26 -26.70 17.67 -20.68
CA GLY A 26 -26.28 18.27 -19.42
C GLY A 26 -24.81 17.96 -19.18
N PHE A 27 -23.98 18.99 -19.15
CA PHE A 27 -22.65 18.86 -18.59
C PHE A 27 -22.86 18.42 -17.15
N HIS A 28 -22.54 17.17 -16.82
CA HIS A 28 -22.31 16.80 -15.43
C HIS A 28 -21.19 17.71 -14.94
N ILE A 29 -21.55 18.73 -14.15
CA ILE A 29 -20.57 19.48 -13.38
C ILE A 29 -19.95 18.45 -12.45
N ILE A 30 -18.77 17.94 -12.80
CA ILE A 30 -17.92 17.25 -11.85
C ILE A 30 -17.57 18.31 -10.82
N LYS A 31 -18.30 18.30 -9.70
CA LYS A 31 -18.05 19.15 -8.55
C LYS A 31 -16.75 18.68 -7.93
N THR A 32 -15.64 19.10 -8.52
CA THR A 32 -14.30 18.89 -7.97
C THR A 32 -14.27 19.69 -6.68
N ARG A 33 -14.42 18.99 -5.55
CA ARG A 33 -14.24 19.61 -4.23
C ARG A 33 -12.81 20.12 -4.21
N SER A 34 -12.61 21.36 -3.78
CA SER A 34 -11.28 21.92 -3.58
C SER A 34 -10.50 20.97 -2.66
N ILE A 35 -9.42 20.41 -3.18
CA ILE A 35 -8.49 19.62 -2.38
C ILE A 35 -7.69 20.63 -1.57
N ASP A 36 -7.83 20.57 -0.24
CA ASP A 36 -6.93 21.28 0.66
C ASP A 36 -5.53 20.67 0.48
N LEU A 37 -4.59 21.45 -0.08
CA LEU A 37 -3.22 21.00 -0.32
C LEU A 37 -2.52 20.58 0.98
N ASN A 38 -2.91 21.15 2.12
CA ASN A 38 -2.33 20.79 3.41
C ASN A 38 -2.75 19.37 3.82
N ASN A 39 -3.99 18.99 3.56
CA ASN A 39 -4.50 17.63 3.79
C ASN A 39 -3.99 16.65 2.71
N ALA A 40 -3.83 17.11 1.47
CA ALA A 40 -3.26 16.31 0.38
C ALA A 40 -1.77 15.96 0.61
N HIS A 41 -1.02 16.85 1.27
CA HIS A 41 0.38 16.60 1.61
C HIS A 41 0.50 15.45 2.62
N GLY A 42 -0.42 15.34 3.58
CA GLY A 42 -0.49 14.19 4.50
C GLY A 42 -0.79 12.86 3.78
N LEU A 43 -1.73 12.89 2.82
CA LEU A 43 -2.10 11.71 2.02
C LEU A 43 -1.00 11.27 1.04
N ALA A 44 -0.17 12.19 0.55
CA ALA A 44 0.94 11.90 -0.36
C ALA A 44 2.16 11.29 0.35
N MET A 45 2.27 11.44 1.68
CA MET A 45 3.35 10.87 2.48
C MET A 45 3.04 9.46 3.00
N GLU A 46 1.82 8.97 2.83
CA GLU A 46 1.46 7.61 3.20
C GLU A 46 2.17 6.63 2.26
N SER A 47 3.23 6.01 2.75
CA SER A 47 4.03 5.07 1.98
C SER A 47 3.23 3.78 1.77
N ARG A 48 2.41 3.78 0.72
CA ARG A 48 1.63 2.60 0.31
C ARG A 48 2.57 1.41 0.14
N LEU A 49 2.25 0.30 0.79
CA LEU A 49 2.95 -0.96 0.60
C LEU A 49 2.68 -1.50 -0.81
N GLU A 50 3.63 -2.28 -1.33
CA GLU A 50 3.36 -3.11 -2.50
C GLU A 50 2.19 -4.06 -2.22
N LYS A 51 1.38 -4.31 -3.25
CA LYS A 51 0.20 -5.16 -3.17
C LYS A 51 0.48 -6.63 -3.48
N SER A 52 1.74 -7.06 -3.41
CA SER A 52 2.12 -8.45 -3.71
C SER A 52 1.60 -9.43 -2.65
N VAL A 53 1.38 -8.96 -1.42
CA VAL A 53 0.85 -9.74 -0.30
C VAL A 53 -0.27 -8.95 0.36
N GLU A 54 -1.44 -9.59 0.54
CA GLU A 54 -2.62 -9.00 1.15
C GLU A 54 -2.91 -9.65 2.51
N PRO A 55 -3.06 -8.88 3.60
CA PRO A 55 -3.49 -9.42 4.88
C PRO A 55 -4.98 -9.76 4.86
N THR A 56 -5.33 -10.91 5.44
CA THR A 56 -6.70 -11.44 5.54
C THR A 56 -7.20 -11.51 6.97
N GLY A 57 -6.30 -11.40 7.95
CA GLY A 57 -6.66 -11.40 9.37
C GLY A 57 -5.44 -11.22 10.26
N TYR A 58 -5.68 -10.80 11.49
CA TYR A 58 -4.65 -10.57 12.50
C TYR A 58 -5.04 -11.26 13.80
N ARG A 59 -4.07 -11.91 14.44
CA ARG A 59 -4.12 -12.29 15.84
C ARG A 59 -3.01 -11.55 16.55
N LEU A 60 -3.39 -10.59 17.39
CA LEU A 60 -2.49 -9.72 18.12
C LEU A 60 -2.59 -10.01 19.61
N GLU A 61 -1.45 -10.26 20.24
CA GLU A 61 -1.30 -10.43 21.67
C GLU A 61 -0.32 -9.35 22.16
N LEU A 62 -0.68 -8.65 23.22
CA LEU A 62 0.11 -7.57 23.81
C LEU A 62 0.22 -7.78 25.31
N GLU A 63 1.45 -7.69 25.81
CA GLU A 63 1.79 -7.84 27.22
C GLU A 63 2.47 -6.54 27.70
N PRO A 64 1.72 -5.63 28.35
CA PRO A 64 2.26 -4.39 28.88
C PRO A 64 2.96 -4.60 30.23
N TYR A 65 4.14 -4.02 30.38
CA TYR A 65 4.90 -3.91 31.62
C TYR A 65 4.83 -2.45 32.10
N LEU A 66 3.82 -2.14 32.93
CA LEU A 66 3.48 -0.76 33.30
C LEU A 66 4.57 -0.07 34.12
N GLU A 67 5.30 -0.80 34.97
CA GLU A 67 6.36 -0.26 35.82
C GLU A 67 7.53 0.26 34.96
N ASP A 68 7.96 -0.53 34.00
CA ASP A 68 9.10 -0.23 33.12
C ASP A 68 8.72 0.63 31.91
N ALA A 69 7.43 0.91 31.71
CA ALA A 69 6.91 1.54 30.50
C ALA A 69 7.33 0.80 29.21
N MET A 70 7.34 -0.53 29.25
CA MET A 70 7.68 -1.39 28.10
C MET A 70 6.52 -2.31 27.74
N PHE A 71 6.58 -2.92 26.56
CA PHE A 71 5.66 -3.97 26.17
C PHE A 71 6.33 -5.02 25.31
N LYS A 72 5.79 -6.23 25.39
CA LYS A 72 6.04 -7.29 24.42
C LYS A 72 4.77 -7.54 23.65
N GLY A 73 4.92 -8.02 22.44
CA GLY A 73 3.80 -8.40 21.61
C GLY A 73 4.14 -9.56 20.71
N HIS A 74 3.09 -10.23 20.29
CA HIS A 74 3.13 -11.28 19.30
C HIS A 74 2.01 -11.03 18.30
N VAL A 75 2.33 -11.02 17.01
CA VAL A 75 1.33 -10.85 15.97
C VAL A 75 1.50 -11.91 14.89
N ARG A 76 0.40 -12.65 14.67
CA ARG A 76 0.24 -13.51 13.50
C ARG A 76 -0.67 -12.84 12.50
N ILE A 77 -0.16 -12.60 11.30
CA ILE A 77 -0.87 -11.99 10.20
C ILE A 77 -1.18 -13.08 9.18
N ASN A 78 -2.46 -13.42 9.00
CA ASN A 78 -2.87 -14.30 7.90
C ASN A 78 -2.76 -13.53 6.59
N VAL A 79 -2.18 -14.12 5.55
CA VAL A 79 -1.89 -13.44 4.30
C VAL A 79 -2.23 -14.29 3.07
N THR A 80 -2.50 -13.61 1.96
CA THR A 80 -2.62 -14.20 0.61
C THR A 80 -1.63 -13.51 -0.32
N TRP A 81 -0.87 -14.29 -1.09
CA TRP A 81 0.00 -13.76 -2.13
C TRP A 81 -0.81 -13.46 -3.39
N LEU A 82 -0.85 -12.20 -3.81
CA LEU A 82 -1.57 -11.76 -5.01
C LEU A 82 -0.73 -11.91 -6.28
N GLU A 83 0.59 -11.98 -6.12
CA GLU A 83 1.59 -12.13 -7.16
C GLU A 83 2.73 -13.03 -6.67
N ASP A 84 3.47 -13.63 -7.61
CA ASP A 84 4.68 -14.38 -7.29
C ASP A 84 5.70 -13.44 -6.63
N SER A 85 6.02 -13.69 -5.36
CA SER A 85 6.86 -12.77 -4.59
C SER A 85 7.82 -13.49 -3.66
N HIS A 86 9.03 -12.94 -3.55
CA HIS A 86 10.04 -13.31 -2.56
C HIS A 86 10.23 -12.22 -1.50
N THR A 87 9.35 -11.23 -1.48
CA THR A 87 9.40 -10.07 -0.58
C THR A 87 8.05 -9.82 0.07
N ILE A 88 8.09 -9.47 1.35
CA ILE A 88 6.91 -9.03 2.10
C ILE A 88 7.26 -7.71 2.79
N ASN A 89 6.44 -6.69 2.57
CA ASN A 89 6.56 -5.41 3.27
C ASN A 89 5.45 -5.33 4.32
N VAL A 90 5.81 -4.95 5.54
CA VAL A 90 4.85 -4.71 6.63
C VAL A 90 5.13 -3.35 7.25
N HIS A 91 4.08 -2.67 7.71
CA HIS A 91 4.28 -1.48 8.52
C HIS A 91 4.87 -1.85 9.88
N CYS A 92 5.95 -1.19 10.25
CA CYS A 92 6.62 -1.38 11.54
C CYS A 92 7.25 -0.04 11.92
N ALA A 93 6.91 0.48 13.10
CA ALA A 93 7.51 1.70 13.62
C ALA A 93 9.00 1.45 13.94
N HIS A 94 9.81 2.51 13.86
CA HIS A 94 11.26 2.41 14.07
C HIS A 94 11.67 2.08 15.51
N ASP A 95 10.79 2.30 16.47
CA ASP A 95 10.97 2.04 17.90
C ASP A 95 10.50 0.63 18.33
N ILE A 96 9.96 -0.16 17.40
CA ILE A 96 9.62 -1.56 17.61
C ILE A 96 10.82 -2.43 17.23
N GLU A 97 11.27 -3.26 18.17
CA GLU A 97 12.29 -4.28 17.92
C GLU A 97 11.61 -5.62 17.61
N ILE A 98 11.77 -6.10 16.38
CA ILE A 98 11.37 -7.45 15.97
C ILE A 98 12.42 -8.44 16.47
N THR A 99 12.00 -9.37 17.31
CA THR A 99 12.87 -10.36 17.97
C THR A 99 12.84 -11.71 17.27
N GLU A 100 11.69 -12.09 16.72
CA GLU A 100 11.50 -13.35 16.00
C GLU A 100 10.62 -13.10 14.77
N THR A 101 10.85 -13.88 13.71
CA THR A 101 10.02 -13.82 12.51
C THR A 101 9.93 -15.20 11.88
N GLU A 102 8.70 -15.62 11.58
CA GLU A 102 8.44 -16.84 10.83
C GLU A 102 7.49 -16.55 9.66
N VAL A 103 7.69 -17.22 8.53
CA VAL A 103 6.77 -17.19 7.39
C VAL A 103 6.40 -18.61 7.05
N GLN A 104 5.10 -18.89 7.00
CA GLN A 104 4.57 -20.19 6.57
C GLN A 104 3.55 -20.00 5.47
N ALA A 105 3.58 -20.87 4.45
CA ALA A 105 2.65 -20.81 3.33
C ALA A 105 2.25 -22.19 2.79
N TYR A 106 1.01 -22.29 2.32
CA TYR A 106 0.51 -23.35 1.46
C TYR A 106 0.92 -23.00 0.03
N LEU A 107 1.89 -23.74 -0.54
CA LEU A 107 2.50 -23.42 -1.85
C LEU A 107 1.59 -23.75 -3.05
N SER A 108 0.45 -24.41 -2.81
CA SER A 108 -0.61 -24.57 -3.78
C SER A 108 -1.97 -24.47 -3.09
N SER A 109 -2.98 -24.02 -3.84
CA SER A 109 -4.35 -23.84 -3.33
C SER A 109 -4.99 -25.14 -2.82
N ASP A 110 -4.54 -26.28 -3.35
CA ASP A 110 -5.04 -27.62 -3.01
C ASP A 110 -4.14 -28.36 -1.99
N SER A 111 -3.04 -27.72 -1.55
CA SER A 111 -2.16 -28.30 -0.55
C SER A 111 -2.70 -28.03 0.85
N GLU A 112 -2.94 -29.09 1.60
CA GLU A 112 -3.16 -29.04 3.05
C GLU A 112 -1.84 -28.95 3.84
N GLN A 113 -0.70 -29.08 3.15
CA GLN A 113 0.60 -29.00 3.77
C GLN A 113 1.10 -27.55 3.86
N LEU A 114 1.38 -27.15 5.09
CA LEU A 114 1.96 -25.87 5.42
C LEU A 114 3.49 -25.97 5.43
N HIS A 115 4.16 -25.09 4.69
CA HIS A 115 5.61 -25.07 4.57
C HIS A 115 6.20 -23.83 5.23
N THR A 116 7.22 -24.01 6.08
CA THR A 116 8.08 -22.91 6.53
C THR A 116 8.90 -22.39 5.36
N ILE A 117 8.79 -21.10 5.09
CA ILE A 117 9.50 -20.42 4.00
C ILE A 117 10.76 -19.78 4.58
N PRO A 118 11.96 -20.20 4.16
CA PRO A 118 13.20 -19.66 4.72
C PRO A 118 13.32 -18.15 4.49
N ILE A 119 13.68 -17.43 5.53
CA ILE A 119 13.88 -15.98 5.50
C ILE A 119 15.36 -15.69 5.26
N LYS A 120 15.65 -14.98 4.18
CA LYS A 120 17.01 -14.53 3.85
C LYS A 120 17.46 -13.39 4.75
N ARG A 121 16.58 -12.41 5.00
CA ARG A 121 16.82 -11.28 5.92
C ARG A 121 15.55 -10.49 6.19
N VAL A 122 15.54 -9.81 7.34
CA VAL A 122 14.56 -8.75 7.69
C VAL A 122 15.33 -7.43 7.78
N THR A 123 14.81 -6.38 7.15
CA THR A 123 15.45 -5.04 7.14
C THR A 123 14.42 -3.95 7.36
N MET A 124 14.70 -3.02 8.27
CA MET A 124 13.91 -1.80 8.46
C MET A 124 14.29 -0.73 7.45
N ASP A 125 13.30 -0.07 6.84
CA ASP A 125 13.52 1.13 6.03
C ASP A 125 13.88 2.31 6.94
N VAL A 126 14.97 3.02 6.64
CA VAL A 126 15.46 4.11 7.50
C VAL A 126 14.62 5.39 7.42
N LYS A 127 13.78 5.55 6.39
CA LYS A 127 12.94 6.73 6.17
C LYS A 127 11.46 6.46 6.38
N LYS A 128 11.03 5.22 6.22
CA LYS A 128 9.63 4.80 6.27
C LYS A 128 9.41 3.80 7.39
N PRO A 129 8.23 3.81 8.05
CA PRO A 129 7.89 2.80 9.06
C PRO A 129 7.51 1.49 8.36
N ILE A 130 8.48 0.86 7.69
CA ILE A 130 8.30 -0.37 6.90
C ILE A 130 9.43 -1.34 7.23
N ALA A 131 9.07 -2.58 7.58
CA ALA A 131 9.97 -3.72 7.58
C ALA A 131 9.83 -4.49 6.27
N LEU A 132 10.96 -4.79 5.63
CA LEU A 132 11.04 -5.63 4.44
C LEU A 132 11.63 -7.00 4.80
N ILE A 133 10.80 -8.03 4.68
CA ILE A 133 11.19 -9.43 4.81
C ILE A 133 11.55 -9.94 3.41
N ARG A 134 12.79 -10.39 3.23
CA ARG A 134 13.23 -11.10 2.03
C ARG A 134 13.25 -12.60 2.30
N LEU A 135 12.55 -13.35 1.47
CA LEU A 135 12.50 -14.80 1.48
C LEU A 135 13.62 -15.37 0.61
N GLU A 136 14.06 -16.60 0.88
CA GLU A 136 15.03 -17.29 0.01
C GLU A 136 14.40 -17.79 -1.29
N LYS A 137 13.10 -18.05 -1.27
CA LYS A 137 12.34 -18.61 -2.39
C LYS A 137 11.13 -17.74 -2.70
N THR A 138 10.75 -17.72 -3.97
CA THR A 138 9.50 -17.10 -4.41
C THR A 138 8.33 -17.94 -3.92
N VAL A 139 7.36 -17.29 -3.28
CA VAL A 139 6.07 -17.88 -2.95
C VAL A 139 5.12 -17.63 -4.13
N PRO A 140 4.47 -18.67 -4.68
CA PRO A 140 3.57 -18.53 -5.82
C PRO A 140 2.35 -17.66 -5.50
N LYS A 141 1.84 -16.97 -6.51
CA LYS A 141 0.54 -16.32 -6.50
C LYS A 141 -0.54 -17.29 -6.03
N SER A 142 -1.56 -16.75 -5.37
CA SER A 142 -2.70 -17.46 -4.76
C SER A 142 -2.36 -18.34 -3.55
N SER A 143 -1.08 -18.45 -3.19
CA SER A 143 -0.67 -19.08 -1.93
C SER A 143 -1.31 -18.34 -0.75
N LYS A 144 -1.69 -19.11 0.28
CA LYS A 144 -2.18 -18.60 1.55
C LYS A 144 -1.20 -18.97 2.65
N GLY A 145 -1.21 -18.25 3.75
CA GLY A 145 -0.32 -18.56 4.85
C GLY A 145 -0.40 -17.54 5.98
N PHE A 146 0.66 -17.47 6.76
CA PHE A 146 0.79 -16.44 7.77
C PHE A 146 2.24 -15.98 7.94
N ILE A 147 2.35 -14.78 8.48
CA ILE A 147 3.60 -14.17 8.95
C ILE A 147 3.46 -14.04 10.45
N ASP A 148 4.46 -14.52 11.18
CA ASP A 148 4.50 -14.48 12.62
C ASP A 148 5.65 -13.58 13.09
N PHE A 149 5.38 -12.72 14.08
CA PHE A 149 6.35 -11.80 14.67
C PHE A 149 6.23 -11.78 16.19
N SER A 150 7.37 -11.98 16.87
CA SER A 150 7.54 -11.57 18.26
C SER A 150 8.26 -10.23 18.29
N PHE A 151 7.75 -9.26 19.03
CA PHE A 151 8.31 -7.91 19.10
C PHE A 151 8.26 -7.31 20.50
N LYS A 152 9.07 -6.28 20.73
CA LYS A 152 9.04 -5.46 21.94
C LYS A 152 9.17 -3.98 21.59
N GLY A 153 8.71 -3.13 22.48
CA GLY A 153 8.80 -1.68 22.34
C GLY A 153 8.63 -0.96 23.67
N ASN A 154 8.77 0.35 23.62
CA ASN A 154 8.54 1.23 24.77
C ASN A 154 7.18 1.92 24.63
N MET A 155 6.45 2.02 25.75
CA MET A 155 5.22 2.82 25.79
C MET A 155 5.58 4.30 25.75
N GLN A 156 4.80 5.07 25.00
CA GLN A 156 4.90 6.53 25.01
C GLN A 156 4.42 7.08 26.36
N THR A 157 5.18 7.99 26.97
CA THR A 157 4.84 8.59 28.28
C THR A 157 4.55 10.08 28.21
N ALA A 158 4.94 10.74 27.12
CA ALA A 158 4.79 12.18 26.93
C ALA A 158 3.64 12.55 25.98
N ILE A 159 3.14 11.58 25.20
CA ILE A 159 2.11 11.77 24.18
C ILE A 159 1.07 10.65 24.28
N THR A 160 -0.16 10.94 23.84
CA THR A 160 -1.30 10.01 23.86
C THR A 160 -1.54 9.36 22.49
N GLU A 161 -0.47 9.00 21.80
CA GLU A 161 -0.48 8.38 20.48
C GLU A 161 0.19 6.99 20.54
N ALA A 162 -0.08 6.13 19.55
CA ALA A 162 0.43 4.76 19.49
C ALA A 162 0.06 3.94 20.75
N PHE A 163 1.02 3.22 21.34
CA PHE A 163 0.84 2.52 22.61
C PHE A 163 1.47 3.32 23.73
N PHE A 164 0.65 3.87 24.63
CA PHE A 164 1.06 4.86 25.61
C PHE A 164 0.59 4.53 27.03
N LYS A 165 1.31 5.11 28.00
CA LYS A 165 1.00 5.05 29.43
C LYS A 165 0.52 6.44 29.88
N THR A 166 -0.57 6.46 30.64
CA THR A 166 -1.21 7.67 31.21
C THR A 166 -1.41 7.50 32.71
#